data_AF-A0A7D8YVM9-F1
#
_entry.id   AF-A0A7D8YVM9-F1
#
_cell.length_a   1.000
_cell.length_b   1.000
_cell.length_c   1.000
_cell.angle_alpha   90.00
_cell.angle_beta   90.00
_cell.angle_gamma   90.00
#
_symmetry.space_group_name_H-M   'P 1'
#
loop_
_entity.id
_entity.type
_entity.pdbx_description
1 polymer ?
#
loop_
_entity_poly.entity_id
_entity_poly.type
_entity_poly.pdbx_seq_one_letter_code
_entity_poly.pdbx_strand_id
1 'polypeptide(L)'
;MGGHGAKVPYPKHVWSPSGGWYAQPSNWKANTAIMGAVILGVTAMMWKVSADREYRDKFPEKGRFFPSRYWSKQIIEHEKNEKNDKGGS
;
A
#
# COMPACT_ATOMS: atom_id res chain seq x y z
N MET A 1 17.98 -8.85 23.50
CA MET A 1 16.75 -8.15 23.94
C MET A 1 15.70 -9.21 24.31
N GLY A 2 15.17 -9.16 25.54
CA GLY A 2 14.02 -9.97 25.99
C GLY A 2 14.33 -11.07 26.99
N GLY A 3 14.54 -10.71 28.26
CA GLY A 3 14.61 -11.65 29.38
C GLY A 3 13.31 -12.46 29.48
N HIS A 4 13.43 -13.78 29.49
CA HIS A 4 12.30 -14.68 29.66
C HIS A 4 12.00 -14.81 31.15
N GLY A 5 11.10 -13.96 31.66
CA GLY A 5 10.38 -14.28 32.90
C GLY A 5 9.74 -15.67 32.75
N ALA A 6 9.76 -16.46 33.83
CA ALA A 6 9.31 -17.86 33.82
C ALA A 6 7.96 -17.99 33.09
N LYS A 7 7.92 -18.72 31.96
CA LYS A 7 6.69 -18.92 31.18
C LYS A 7 5.70 -19.71 32.03
N VAL A 8 4.49 -19.19 32.21
CA VAL A 8 3.40 -19.91 32.88
C VAL A 8 3.03 -21.14 32.03
N PRO A 9 2.84 -22.34 32.62
CA PRO A 9 2.38 -23.51 31.89
C PRO A 9 1.05 -23.24 31.17
N TYR A 10 0.92 -23.74 29.94
CA TYR A 10 -0.27 -23.59 29.11
C TYR A 10 -0.55 -24.88 28.34
N PRO A 11 -1.82 -25.13 27.94
CA PRO A 11 -2.17 -26.32 27.17
C PRO A 11 -1.60 -26.24 25.74
N LYS A 12 -0.78 -27.21 25.35
CA LYS A 12 -0.11 -27.24 24.04
C LYS A 12 -1.00 -27.68 22.87
N HIS A 13 -2.14 -28.30 23.16
CA HIS A 13 -3.06 -28.85 22.17
C HIS A 13 -4.18 -27.87 21.79
N VAL A 14 -4.24 -26.70 22.44
CA VAL A 14 -5.23 -25.67 22.12
C VAL A 14 -4.73 -24.84 20.96
N TRP A 15 -5.57 -24.69 19.94
CA TRP A 15 -5.28 -23.89 18.75
C TRP A 15 -6.27 -22.74 18.62
N SER A 16 -5.78 -21.59 18.17
CA SER A 16 -6.59 -20.44 17.77
C SER A 16 -5.99 -19.82 16.50
N PRO A 17 -6.82 -19.23 15.62
CA PRO A 17 -6.36 -18.59 14.40
C PRO A 17 -5.37 -17.44 14.62
N SER A 18 -5.43 -16.78 15.78
CA SER A 18 -4.51 -15.67 16.12
C SER A 18 -3.20 -16.15 16.77
N GLY A 19 -3.01 -17.46 16.94
CA GLY A 19 -1.91 -18.06 17.70
C GLY A 19 -2.33 -18.47 19.12
N GLY A 20 -1.34 -18.65 20.00
CA GLY A 20 -1.55 -19.08 21.38
C GLY A 20 -0.52 -18.47 22.33
N TRP A 21 -0.39 -19.05 23.52
CA TRP A 21 0.55 -18.57 24.53
C TRP A 21 1.99 -18.54 24.00
N TYR A 22 2.59 -17.34 24.03
CA TYR A 22 3.98 -17.10 23.63
C TYR A 22 4.34 -17.64 22.24
N ALA A 23 3.41 -17.51 21.28
CA ALA A 23 3.61 -18.00 19.92
C ALA A 23 4.86 -17.37 19.27
N GLN A 24 5.86 -18.21 18.99
CA GLN A 24 7.09 -17.82 18.29
C GLN A 24 7.45 -18.90 17.28
N PRO A 25 6.70 -19.00 16.16
CA PRO A 25 6.96 -20.01 15.15
C PRO A 25 8.33 -19.79 14.52
N SER A 26 9.04 -20.87 14.19
CA SER A 26 10.38 -20.80 13.59
C SER A 26 10.40 -20.02 12.28
N ASN A 27 9.29 -20.05 11.53
CA ASN A 27 9.17 -19.50 10.18
C ASN A 27 8.53 -18.11 10.14
N TRP A 28 8.45 -17.38 11.28
CA TRP A 28 7.76 -16.10 11.35
C TRP A 28 8.22 -15.10 10.29
N LYS A 29 9.53 -15.06 9.98
CA LYS A 29 10.11 -14.15 8.98
C LYS A 29 9.55 -14.40 7.57
N ALA A 30 9.54 -15.66 7.16
CA ALA A 30 9.03 -16.05 5.85
C ALA A 30 7.53 -15.79 5.73
N ASN A 31 6.76 -16.15 6.76
CA ASN A 31 5.32 -15.92 6.78
C ASN A 31 4.99 -14.42 6.70
N THR A 32 5.69 -13.57 7.45
CA THR A 32 5.52 -12.11 7.37
C THR A 32 5.92 -11.57 6.00
N ALA A 33 7.01 -12.06 5.40
CA ALA A 33 7.43 -11.64 4.07
C ALA A 33 6.37 -11.97 3.01
N ILE A 34 5.80 -13.18 3.05
CA ILE A 34 4.74 -13.61 2.14
C ILE A 34 3.50 -12.73 2.32
N MET A 35 3.03 -12.55 3.56
CA MET A 35 1.86 -11.71 3.82
C MET A 35 2.08 -10.25 3.42
N GLY A 36 3.29 -9.71 3.66
CA GLY A 36 3.68 -8.39 3.21
C GLY A 36 3.62 -8.25 1.69
N ALA A 37 4.16 -9.23 0.96
CA ALA A 37 4.11 -9.25 -0.51
C ALA A 37 2.68 -9.29 -1.04
N VAL A 38 1.79 -10.09 -0.42
CA VAL A 38 0.37 -10.15 -0.78
C VAL A 38 -0.31 -8.79 -0.57
N ILE A 39 -0.12 -8.17 0.60
CA ILE A 39 -0.71 -6.85 0.92
C ILE A 39 -0.23 -5.79 -0.07
N LEU A 40 1.08 -5.75 -0.35
CA LEU A 40 1.66 -4.83 -1.32
C LEU A 40 1.09 -5.05 -2.73
N GLY A 41 0.98 -6.31 -3.17
CA GLY A 41 0.39 -6.65 -4.47
C GLY A 41 -1.05 -6.19 -4.61
N VAL A 42 -1.90 -6.48 -3.62
CA VAL A 42 -3.31 -6.04 -3.62
C VAL A 42 -3.41 -4.51 -3.60
N THR A 43 -2.59 -3.85 -2.79
CA THR A 43 -2.57 -2.39 -2.67
C THR A 43 -2.16 -1.74 -4.00
N ALA A 44 -1.12 -2.26 -4.65
CA ALA A 44 -0.66 -1.77 -5.95
C ALA A 44 -1.71 -1.94 -7.05
N MET A 45 -2.41 -3.08 -7.09
CA MET A 45 -3.50 -3.31 -8.04
C MET A 45 -4.66 -2.33 -7.82
N MET A 46 -5.10 -2.16 -6.57
CA MET A 46 -6.17 -1.22 -6.23
C MET A 46 -5.76 0.24 -6.50
N TRP A 47 -4.51 0.61 -6.22
CA TRP A 47 -3.99 1.92 -6.55
C TRP A 47 -4.01 2.19 -8.05
N LYS A 48 -3.54 1.25 -8.87
CA LYS A 48 -3.58 1.35 -10.34
C LYS A 48 -5.00 1.54 -10.85
N VAL A 49 -5.94 0.73 -10.34
CA VAL A 49 -7.36 0.83 -10.69
C VAL A 49 -7.95 2.18 -10.29
N SER A 50 -7.62 2.67 -9.09
CA SER A 50 -8.06 3.96 -8.59
C SER A 50 -7.53 5.10 -9.46
N ALA A 51 -6.23 5.11 -9.77
CA ALA A 51 -5.58 6.12 -10.61
C ALA A 51 -6.14 6.18 -12.03
N ASP A 52 -6.48 5.02 -12.63
CA ASP A 52 -7.10 4.95 -13.96
C ASP A 52 -8.55 5.46 -13.97
N ARG A 53 -9.27 5.29 -12.86
CA ARG A 53 -10.69 5.71 -12.71
C ARG A 53 -10.84 7.10 -12.13
N GLU A 54 -9.75 7.73 -11.74
CA GLU A 54 -9.76 9.04 -11.14
C GLU A 54 -10.19 10.10 -12.15
N TYR A 55 -11.35 10.70 -11.88
CA TYR A 55 -11.92 11.78 -12.67
C TYR A 55 -12.18 13.00 -11.78
N ARG A 56 -11.90 14.18 -12.32
CA ARG A 56 -12.09 15.48 -11.68
C ARG A 56 -12.86 16.41 -12.61
N ASP A 57 -13.92 17.00 -12.08
CA ASP A 57 -14.70 18.02 -12.79
C ASP A 57 -13.95 19.34 -12.91
N LYS A 58 -13.13 19.68 -11.91
CA LYS A 58 -12.32 20.89 -11.87
C LYS A 58 -10.84 20.54 -11.79
N PHE A 59 -10.07 21.05 -12.76
CA PHE A 59 -8.62 20.92 -12.71
C PHE A 59 -8.03 21.83 -11.61
N PRO A 60 -6.97 21.37 -10.94
CA PRO A 60 -6.28 22.15 -9.93
C PRO A 60 -5.57 23.37 -10.54
N GLU A 61 -5.43 24.42 -9.74
CA GLU A 61 -4.74 25.64 -10.15
C GLU A 61 -3.27 25.38 -10.54
N LYS A 62 -2.81 26.12 -11.55
CA LYS A 62 -1.43 26.06 -12.04
C LYS A 62 -0.48 26.41 -10.89
N GLY A 63 0.47 25.53 -10.60
CA GLY A 63 1.47 25.70 -9.53
C GLY A 63 1.10 25.10 -8.16
N ARG A 64 -0.15 24.67 -7.93
CA ARG A 64 -0.52 24.02 -6.66
C ARG A 64 0.08 22.61 -6.57
N PHE A 65 0.68 22.23 -5.45
CA PHE A 65 1.16 20.87 -5.21
C PHE A 65 0.01 19.94 -4.79
N PHE A 66 -0.06 18.77 -5.39
CA PHE A 66 -0.86 17.65 -4.94
C PHE A 66 -0.25 16.35 -5.50
N PRO A 67 -0.22 15.27 -4.72
CA PRO A 67 0.60 14.12 -5.05
C PRO A 67 0.03 13.32 -6.23
N SER A 68 -1.30 13.30 -6.40
CA SER A 68 -1.94 12.60 -7.52
C SER A 68 -1.63 13.16 -8.91
N ARG A 69 -1.01 14.35 -9.01
CA ARG A 69 -0.49 14.89 -10.28
C ARG A 69 0.39 13.89 -11.03
N TYR A 70 1.13 13.05 -10.30
CA TYR A 70 2.10 12.13 -10.88
C TYR A 70 1.50 10.82 -11.41
N TRP A 71 0.25 10.49 -11.07
CA TRP A 71 -0.37 9.21 -11.46
C TRP A 71 -1.79 9.32 -11.99
N SER A 72 -2.51 10.41 -11.74
CA SER A 72 -3.85 10.62 -12.31
C SER A 72 -3.76 10.79 -13.83
N LYS A 73 -4.34 9.83 -14.57
CA LYS A 73 -4.33 9.85 -16.04
C LYS A 73 -4.87 11.16 -16.62
N GLN A 74 -6.02 11.63 -16.12
CA GLN A 74 -6.67 12.85 -16.59
C GLN A 74 -5.77 14.09 -16.48
N ILE A 75 -4.97 14.19 -15.42
CA ILE A 75 -4.09 15.34 -15.18
C ILE A 75 -2.86 15.28 -16.08
N ILE A 76 -2.24 14.11 -16.20
CA ILE A 76 -1.07 13.90 -17.06
C ILE A 76 -1.41 14.24 -18.52
N GLU A 77 -2.57 13.79 -19.01
CA GLU A 77 -3.03 14.08 -20.37
C GLU A 77 -3.34 15.57 -20.57
N HIS A 78 -4.01 16.20 -19.61
CA HIS A 78 -4.31 17.63 -19.66
C HIS A 78 -3.03 18.48 -19.70
N GLU A 79 -2.08 18.23 -18.79
CA GLU A 79 -0.81 18.98 -18.73
C GLU A 79 0.08 18.74 -19.97
N LYS A 80 0.02 17.55 -20.58
CA LYS A 80 0.72 17.26 -21.85
C LYS A 80 0.13 18.07 -23.01
N ASN A 81 -1.19 18.15 -23.10
CA ASN A 81 -1.86 18.91 -24.15
C ASN A 81 -1.59 20.42 -24.02
N GLU A 82 -1.64 20.98 -22.80
CA GLU A 82 -1.30 22.40 -22.57
C GLU A 82 0.14 22.75 -22.98
N LYS A 83 1.09 21.83 -22.81
CA LYS A 83 2.48 22.03 -23.22
C LYS A 83 2.65 22.00 -24.74
N ASN A 84 1.98 21.08 -25.42
CA ASN A 84 2.04 20.97 -26.87
C ASN A 84 1.45 22.21 -27.56
N ASP A 85 0.33 22.73 -27.05
CA ASP A 85 -0.33 23.93 -27.58
C ASP A 85 0.57 25.18 -27.48
N LYS A 86 1.23 25.36 -26.33
CA LYS A 86 2.15 26.50 -26.10
C LYS A 86 3.49 26.39 -26.83
N GLY A 87 3.95 25.17 -27.12
CA GLY A 87 5.21 24.93 -27.83
C GLY A 87 5.09 24.99 -29.36
N GLY A 88 3.86 25.00 -29.88
CA GLY A 88 3.56 25.12 -31.31
C GLY A 88 3.15 26.52 -31.77
N SER A 89 3.18 27.52 -30.88
CA SER A 89 2.96 28.95 -31.19
C SER A 89 4.26 29.72 -31.21
#